data_AF-A0A161XXD7-F1
#
_entry.id   AF-A0A161XXD7-F1
#
_cell.length_a   1.000
_cell.length_b   1.000
_cell.length_c   1.000
_cell.angle_alpha   90.00
_cell.angle_beta   90.00
_cell.angle_gamma   90.00
#
_symmetry.space_group_name_H-M   'P 1'
#
loop_
_entity.id
_entity.type
_entity.pdbx_description
1 polymer ?
#
loop_
_entity_poly.entity_id
_entity_poly.type
_entity_poly.pdbx_seq_one_letter_code
_entity_poly.pdbx_strand_id
1 'polypeptide(L)'
;MEAQQETVIKPKQAEHEFAAVLAQCKAMAEFSFHKGIKVPESIMVKLDAMTAEGINKLEVKALTQVHNRLTELVAPAKPETIWLMSEETKKGSWLLFLGRVPLIRKMMVVAITSLVVLIALSLSSYINNENMVASMFDMEGTRLLYVQAILLASAAIGASFAALFKANSYVTAGVYDPKFESSYWVRFVVGLIAGIILTQLIPVNLDAVANAASSETGGAPVSHAALRITMALVGGFSANLVYKILDRIVETVQSFISPNIPEDPQTLKQNLENHFRKQELDQITLWSQGIVAIQSKLALEPNMPVSKIQQMLADYLKEVMNAHEEK
;
A
#
# COMPACT_ATOMS: atom_id res chain seq x y z
N MET A 1 19.92 -32.45 -32.10
CA MET A 1 21.19 -32.29 -31.37
C MET A 1 21.38 -30.82 -31.12
N GLU A 2 20.75 -30.32 -30.05
CA GLU A 2 20.91 -28.94 -29.61
C GLU A 2 22.09 -28.90 -28.63
N ALA A 3 23.17 -28.23 -29.04
CA ALA A 3 24.34 -28.03 -28.22
C ALA A 3 24.04 -26.93 -27.20
N GLN A 4 24.17 -27.31 -25.93
CA GLN A 4 24.08 -26.45 -24.76
C GLN A 4 25.09 -25.31 -24.88
N GLN A 5 24.58 -24.08 -24.86
CA GLN A 5 25.39 -22.87 -24.81
C GLN A 5 25.83 -22.67 -23.36
N GLU A 6 27.00 -23.23 -23.03
CA GLU A 6 27.65 -23.09 -21.73
C GLU A 6 28.06 -21.62 -21.55
N THR A 7 27.35 -20.92 -20.66
CA THR A 7 27.63 -19.53 -20.30
C THR A 7 28.97 -19.47 -19.55
N VAL A 8 30.06 -19.26 -20.29
CA VAL A 8 31.39 -19.02 -19.73
C VAL A 8 31.40 -17.67 -19.01
N ILE A 9 31.22 -17.71 -17.70
CA ILE A 9 31.38 -16.54 -16.81
C ILE A 9 32.86 -16.15 -16.83
N LYS A 10 33.18 -14.93 -17.25
CA LYS A 10 34.55 -14.41 -17.26
C LYS A 10 35.11 -14.39 -15.82
N PRO A 11 36.36 -14.86 -15.57
CA PRO A 11 36.90 -15.07 -14.21
C PRO A 11 36.89 -13.82 -13.33
N LYS A 12 37.12 -12.63 -13.90
CA LYS A 12 37.06 -11.34 -13.17
C LYS A 12 35.67 -10.93 -12.69
N GLN A 13 34.60 -11.33 -13.37
CA GLN A 13 33.23 -11.02 -12.94
C GLN A 13 32.81 -11.94 -11.79
N ALA A 14 33.14 -13.23 -11.86
CA ALA A 14 32.86 -14.19 -10.81
C ALA A 14 33.54 -13.81 -9.48
N GLU A 15 34.80 -13.38 -9.52
CA GLU A 15 35.52 -12.90 -8.33
C GLU A 15 34.82 -11.72 -7.65
N HIS A 16 34.30 -10.78 -8.43
CA HIS A 16 33.58 -9.61 -7.91
C HIS A 16 32.21 -9.99 -7.31
N GLU A 17 31.50 -10.94 -7.90
CA GLU A 17 30.21 -11.43 -7.40
C GLU A 17 30.36 -12.18 -6.07
N PHE A 18 31.33 -13.09 -5.95
CA PHE A 18 31.57 -13.81 -4.69
C PHE A 18 32.06 -12.89 -3.57
N ALA A 19 32.86 -11.87 -3.89
CA ALA A 19 33.25 -10.84 -2.95
C ALA A 19 32.04 -10.07 -2.39
N ALA A 20 31.09 -9.72 -3.27
CA ALA A 20 29.86 -9.03 -2.88
C ALA A 20 28.99 -9.91 -1.96
N VAL A 21 28.83 -11.21 -2.28
CA VAL A 21 28.07 -12.15 -1.43
C VAL A 21 28.72 -12.33 -0.06
N LEU A 22 30.04 -12.42 0.01
CA LEU A 22 30.76 -12.50 1.30
C LEU A 22 30.55 -11.23 2.14
N ALA A 23 30.60 -10.06 1.51
CA ALA A 23 30.31 -8.79 2.17
C ALA A 23 28.86 -8.72 2.67
N GLN A 24 27.89 -9.24 1.91
CA GLN A 24 26.49 -9.37 2.35
C GLN A 24 26.37 -10.29 3.57
N CYS A 25 27.04 -11.45 3.58
CA CYS A 25 27.04 -12.36 4.74
C CYS A 25 27.57 -11.67 6.01
N LYS A 26 28.62 -10.86 5.87
CA LYS A 26 29.17 -10.08 6.99
C LYS A 26 28.17 -9.05 7.52
N ALA A 27 27.52 -8.32 6.61
CA ALA A 27 26.49 -7.36 6.98
C ALA A 27 25.28 -8.01 7.66
N MET A 28 24.84 -9.19 7.19
CA MET A 28 23.77 -9.96 7.82
C MET A 28 24.13 -10.43 9.23
N ALA A 29 25.36 -10.92 9.43
CA ALA A 29 25.82 -11.33 10.76
C ALA A 29 25.86 -10.15 11.74
N GLU A 30 26.43 -9.02 11.32
CA GLU A 30 26.47 -7.78 12.12
C GLU A 30 25.06 -7.27 12.45
N PHE A 31 24.14 -7.28 11.48
CA PHE A 31 22.74 -6.95 11.69
C PHE A 31 22.06 -7.87 12.71
N SER A 32 22.29 -9.19 12.60
CA SER A 32 21.74 -10.17 13.54
C SER A 32 22.19 -9.88 14.97
N PHE A 33 23.46 -9.57 15.19
CA PHE A 33 23.95 -9.18 16.52
C PHE A 33 23.32 -7.88 17.02
N HIS A 34 23.23 -6.86 16.17
CA HIS A 34 22.58 -5.58 16.54
C HIS A 34 21.09 -5.73 16.86
N LYS A 35 20.41 -6.70 16.24
CA LYS A 35 18.99 -7.02 16.51
C LYS A 35 18.78 -8.04 17.63
N GLY A 36 19.85 -8.58 18.23
CA GLY A 36 19.77 -9.61 19.26
C GLY A 36 19.36 -11.00 18.74
N ILE A 37 19.50 -11.24 17.43
CA ILE A 37 19.23 -12.54 16.80
C ILE A 37 20.41 -13.46 17.09
N LYS A 38 20.12 -14.66 17.60
CA LYS A 38 21.15 -15.67 17.90
C LYS A 38 21.71 -16.25 16.60
N VAL A 39 22.99 -15.97 16.32
CA VAL A 39 23.72 -16.58 15.20
C VAL A 39 24.46 -17.81 15.71
N PRO A 40 24.28 -19.00 15.09
CA PRO A 40 25.06 -20.18 15.45
C PRO A 40 26.55 -19.96 15.28
N GLU A 41 27.36 -20.39 16.27
CA GLU A 41 28.83 -20.25 16.23
C GLU A 41 29.45 -20.89 14.99
N SER A 42 28.89 -22.02 14.53
CA SER A 42 29.35 -22.72 13.34
C SER A 42 29.28 -21.87 12.06
N ILE A 43 28.37 -20.90 12.00
CA ILE A 43 28.28 -19.94 10.88
C ILE A 43 29.38 -18.88 11.01
N MET A 44 29.57 -18.34 12.21
CA MET A 44 30.57 -17.29 12.45
C MET A 44 32.00 -17.78 12.22
N VAL A 45 32.31 -18.99 12.69
CA VAL A 45 33.63 -19.62 12.47
C VAL A 45 33.90 -19.81 10.98
N LYS A 46 32.92 -20.30 10.22
CA LYS A 46 33.03 -20.47 8.77
C LYS A 46 33.16 -19.14 8.04
N LEU A 47 32.39 -18.12 8.44
CA LEU A 47 32.42 -16.80 7.84
C LEU A 47 33.75 -16.08 8.09
N ASP A 48 34.32 -16.21 9.29
CA ASP A 48 35.62 -15.64 9.64
C ASP A 48 36.76 -16.31 8.86
N ALA A 49 36.75 -17.65 8.78
CA ALA A 49 37.70 -18.40 7.97
C ALA A 49 37.67 -17.97 6.49
N MET A 50 36.48 -17.85 5.88
CA MET A 50 36.31 -17.36 4.50
C MET A 50 36.80 -15.93 4.31
N THR A 51 36.67 -15.09 5.34
CA THR A 51 37.14 -13.71 5.30
C THR A 51 38.68 -13.64 5.36
N ALA A 52 39.30 -14.51 6.15
CA ALA A 52 40.74 -14.56 6.35
C ALA A 52 41.50 -15.19 5.16
N GLU A 53 40.93 -16.22 4.52
CA GLU A 53 41.58 -16.94 3.41
C GLU A 53 41.53 -16.19 2.07
N GLY A 54 40.65 -15.20 1.94
CA GLY A 54 40.46 -14.42 0.71
C GLY A 54 39.72 -15.18 -0.40
N ILE A 55 39.27 -14.44 -1.43
CA ILE A 55 38.35 -14.94 -2.47
C ILE A 55 38.94 -16.13 -3.28
N ASN A 56 40.27 -16.23 -3.36
CA ASN A 56 40.96 -17.23 -4.20
C ASN A 56 40.86 -18.68 -3.65
N LYS A 57 40.49 -18.86 -2.39
CA LYS A 57 40.28 -20.19 -1.77
C LYS A 57 38.84 -20.43 -1.33
N LEU A 58 37.91 -19.56 -1.73
CA LEU A 58 36.55 -19.59 -1.24
C LEU A 58 35.82 -20.85 -1.75
N GLU A 59 35.44 -21.74 -0.84
CA GLU A 59 34.60 -22.89 -1.19
C GLU A 59 33.16 -22.40 -1.43
N VAL A 60 32.75 -22.31 -2.70
CA VAL A 60 31.44 -21.79 -3.12
C VAL A 60 30.29 -22.48 -2.38
N LYS A 61 30.38 -23.80 -2.19
CA LYS A 61 29.37 -24.59 -1.46
C LYS A 61 29.20 -24.12 -0.02
N ALA A 62 30.30 -23.82 0.67
CA ALA A 62 30.27 -23.37 2.05
C ALA A 62 29.74 -21.92 2.14
N LEU A 63 30.12 -21.05 1.21
CA LEU A 63 29.58 -19.69 1.13
C LEU A 63 28.06 -19.69 0.91
N THR A 64 27.56 -20.52 -0.01
CA THR A 64 26.12 -20.64 -0.28
C THR A 64 25.36 -21.16 0.95
N GLN A 65 25.91 -22.15 1.67
CA GLN A 65 25.29 -22.65 2.91
C GLN A 65 25.18 -21.57 3.98
N VAL A 66 26.26 -20.82 4.19
CA VAL A 66 26.29 -19.70 5.15
C VAL A 66 25.29 -18.62 4.74
N HIS A 67 25.26 -18.24 3.46
CA HIS A 67 24.34 -17.24 2.93
C HIS A 67 22.88 -17.64 3.12
N ASN A 68 22.50 -18.86 2.74
CA ASN A 68 21.12 -19.35 2.88
C ASN A 68 20.68 -19.36 4.33
N ARG A 69 21.55 -19.84 5.24
CA ARG A 69 21.21 -19.91 6.66
C ARG A 69 21.11 -18.55 7.31
N LEU A 70 21.97 -17.60 6.94
CA LEU A 70 21.85 -16.21 7.40
C LEU A 70 20.58 -15.55 6.85
N THR A 71 20.23 -15.82 5.59
CA THR A 71 19.01 -15.30 4.97
C THR A 71 17.75 -15.77 5.71
N GLU A 72 17.69 -17.04 6.10
CA GLU A 72 16.62 -17.57 6.96
C GLU A 72 16.57 -16.88 8.33
N LEU A 73 17.73 -16.60 8.93
CA LEU A 73 17.81 -15.98 10.25
C LEU A 73 17.40 -14.50 10.26
N VAL A 74 17.68 -13.76 9.18
CA VAL A 74 17.37 -12.33 9.08
C VAL A 74 15.96 -12.06 8.55
N ALA A 75 15.22 -13.09 8.14
CA ALA A 75 13.84 -12.95 7.67
C ALA A 75 12.97 -12.23 8.73
N PRO A 76 12.16 -11.23 8.35
CA PRO A 76 11.75 -10.87 6.99
C PRO A 76 12.68 -9.88 6.25
N ALA A 77 13.78 -9.44 6.86
CA ALA A 77 14.68 -8.47 6.23
C ALA A 77 15.46 -9.11 5.06
N LYS A 78 15.61 -8.37 3.95
CA LYS A 78 16.33 -8.89 2.78
C LYS A 78 17.85 -8.69 2.93
N PRO A 79 18.69 -9.65 2.53
CA PRO A 79 20.16 -9.53 2.59
C PRO A 79 20.70 -8.28 1.89
N GLU A 80 20.15 -7.95 0.71
CA GLU A 80 20.54 -6.79 -0.09
C GLU A 80 20.25 -5.47 0.63
N THR A 81 19.11 -5.38 1.32
CA THR A 81 18.75 -4.21 2.15
C THR A 81 19.74 -4.01 3.27
N ILE A 82 20.08 -5.08 3.99
CA ILE A 82 21.01 -5.04 5.13
C ILE A 82 22.40 -4.61 4.66
N TRP A 83 22.87 -5.18 3.55
CA TRP A 83 24.15 -4.85 2.97
C TRP A 83 24.23 -3.39 2.53
N LEU A 84 23.22 -2.89 1.80
CA LEU A 84 23.17 -1.50 1.38
C LEU A 84 23.15 -0.54 2.57
N MET A 85 22.39 -0.85 3.63
CA MET A 85 22.41 -0.06 4.87
C MET A 85 23.78 -0.10 5.58
N SER A 86 24.48 -1.23 5.53
CA SER A 86 25.83 -1.37 6.13
C SER A 86 26.88 -0.58 5.35
N GLU A 87 26.81 -0.57 4.03
CA GLU A 87 27.77 0.15 3.17
C GLU A 87 27.58 1.66 3.28
N GLU A 88 26.33 2.12 3.30
CA GLU A 88 26.00 3.53 3.54
C GLU A 88 26.48 4.01 4.91
N THR A 89 26.41 3.16 5.94
CA THR A 89 26.93 3.49 7.29
C THR A 89 28.45 3.67 7.29
N LYS A 90 29.19 2.92 6.45
CA LYS A 90 30.66 3.00 6.35
C LYS A 90 31.16 4.19 5.54
N LYS A 91 30.38 4.70 4.59
CA LYS A 91 30.77 5.84 3.73
C LYS A 91 30.77 7.19 4.43
N GLY A 92 30.31 7.29 5.68
CA GLY A 92 30.52 8.48 6.52
C GLY A 92 30.00 9.79 5.91
N SER A 93 28.91 9.74 5.13
CA SER A 93 28.38 10.93 4.50
C SER A 93 27.80 11.88 5.55
N TRP A 94 28.16 13.17 5.51
CA TRP A 94 27.65 14.19 6.44
C TRP A 94 26.10 14.23 6.50
N LEU A 95 25.43 13.85 5.42
CA LEU A 95 23.97 13.77 5.35
C LEU A 95 23.38 12.46 5.92
N LEU A 96 24.16 11.64 6.67
CA LEU A 96 23.66 10.46 7.38
C LEU A 96 22.59 10.80 8.42
N PHE A 97 22.61 12.03 8.95
CA PHE A 97 21.62 12.52 9.90
C PHE A 97 20.19 12.47 9.33
N LEU A 98 20.02 12.63 8.01
CA LEU A 98 18.70 12.65 7.36
C LEU A 98 18.20 11.25 6.95
N GLY A 99 18.94 10.19 7.25
CA GLY A 99 18.54 8.80 6.98
C GLY A 99 19.64 7.96 6.34
N ARG A 100 19.58 6.64 6.59
CA ARG A 100 20.53 5.64 6.11
C ARG A 100 20.35 5.23 4.63
N VAL A 101 19.30 5.70 3.95
CA VAL A 101 18.97 5.30 2.57
C VAL A 101 19.06 6.50 1.63
N PRO A 102 19.78 6.41 0.49
CA PRO A 102 20.02 7.54 -0.41
C PRO A 102 18.72 8.12 -0.99
N LEU A 103 17.73 7.27 -1.28
CA LEU A 103 16.41 7.71 -1.76
C LEU A 103 15.71 8.64 -0.75
N ILE A 104 15.72 8.29 0.54
CA ILE A 104 15.11 9.09 1.61
C ILE A 104 15.74 10.48 1.62
N ARG A 105 17.07 10.56 1.51
CA ARG A 105 17.81 11.82 1.47
C ARG A 105 17.43 12.67 0.24
N LYS A 106 17.38 12.07 -0.94
CA LYS A 106 16.97 12.77 -2.17
C LYS A 106 15.56 13.37 -2.03
N MET A 107 14.61 12.59 -1.50
CA MET A 107 13.24 13.05 -1.27
C MET A 107 13.15 14.13 -0.20
N MET A 108 13.93 14.05 0.87
CA MET A 108 14.05 15.11 1.88
C MET A 108 14.58 16.41 1.29
N VAL A 109 15.59 16.34 0.42
CA VAL A 109 16.12 17.53 -0.28
C VAL A 109 15.04 18.14 -1.18
N VAL A 110 14.29 17.33 -1.93
CA VAL A 110 13.16 17.82 -2.74
C VAL A 110 12.08 18.46 -1.88
N ALA A 111 11.73 17.87 -0.73
CA ALA A 111 10.75 18.45 0.19
C ALA A 111 11.22 19.79 0.77
N ILE A 112 12.47 19.87 1.25
CA ILE A 112 13.06 21.08 1.83
C ILE A 112 13.18 22.18 0.76
N THR A 113 13.66 21.85 -0.43
CA THR A 113 13.75 22.81 -1.54
C THR A 113 12.37 23.31 -1.97
N SER A 114 11.38 22.44 -2.06
CA SER A 114 9.99 22.82 -2.36
C SER A 114 9.40 23.72 -1.27
N LEU A 115 9.70 23.46 0.01
CA LEU A 115 9.30 24.32 1.11
C LEU A 115 9.96 25.70 1.04
N VAL A 116 11.26 25.76 0.77
CA VAL A 116 11.98 27.03 0.59
C VAL A 116 11.40 27.82 -0.58
N VAL A 117 11.11 27.16 -1.71
CA VAL A 117 10.46 27.79 -2.87
C VAL A 117 9.08 28.31 -2.50
N LEU A 118 8.26 27.53 -1.79
CA LEU A 118 6.94 27.95 -1.35
C LEU A 118 7.00 29.19 -0.46
N ILE A 119 7.89 29.21 0.53
CA ILE A 119 8.11 30.37 1.42
C ILE A 119 8.60 31.57 0.61
N ALA A 120 9.61 31.40 -0.25
CA ALA A 120 10.17 32.47 -1.07
C ALA A 120 9.12 33.09 -2.00
N LEU A 121 8.28 32.26 -2.63
CA LEU A 121 7.21 32.74 -3.49
C LEU A 121 6.08 33.40 -2.70
N SER A 122 5.77 32.93 -1.48
CA SER A 122 4.72 33.53 -0.63
C SER A 122 5.04 34.96 -0.18
N LEU A 123 6.32 35.36 -0.22
CA LEU A 123 6.75 36.72 0.09
C LEU A 123 6.56 37.68 -1.11
N SER A 124 6.21 37.16 -2.28
CA SER A 124 6.01 37.95 -3.50
C SER A 124 4.68 38.70 -3.48
N SER A 125 4.69 39.97 -3.90
CA SER A 125 3.48 40.78 -4.05
C SER A 125 2.49 40.24 -5.10
N TYR A 126 2.93 39.31 -5.95
CA TYR A 126 2.07 38.62 -6.91
C TYR A 126 1.14 37.59 -6.25
N ILE A 127 1.40 37.22 -4.99
CA ILE A 127 0.62 36.21 -4.26
C ILE A 127 -0.25 36.92 -3.22
N ASN A 128 -1.53 36.97 -3.52
CA ASN A 128 -2.57 37.54 -2.67
C ASN A 128 -3.85 36.69 -2.79
N ASN A 129 -4.85 36.95 -1.95
CA ASN A 129 -6.09 36.16 -1.95
C ASN A 129 -6.85 36.22 -3.28
N GLU A 130 -6.82 37.35 -3.98
CA GLU A 130 -7.53 37.54 -5.25
C GLU A 130 -6.94 36.66 -6.35
N ASN A 131 -5.63 36.76 -6.58
CA ASN A 131 -4.91 35.96 -7.58
C ASN A 131 -4.91 34.47 -7.23
N MET A 132 -4.87 34.13 -5.95
CA MET A 132 -4.90 32.73 -5.52
C MET A 132 -6.26 32.05 -5.73
N VAL A 133 -7.35 32.82 -5.79
CA VAL A 133 -8.73 32.32 -6.00
C VAL A 133 -9.16 32.42 -7.46
N ALA A 134 -8.51 33.25 -8.26
CA ALA A 134 -8.73 33.29 -9.71
C ALA A 134 -8.41 31.93 -10.36
N SER A 135 -9.19 31.56 -11.39
CA SER A 135 -8.91 30.34 -12.16
C SER A 135 -7.68 30.53 -13.05
N MET A 136 -7.01 29.45 -13.44
CA MET A 136 -5.92 29.53 -14.43
C MET A 136 -6.35 30.15 -15.76
N PHE A 137 -7.65 30.10 -16.07
CA PHE A 137 -8.24 30.68 -17.27
C PHE A 137 -8.50 32.18 -17.15
N ASP A 138 -8.53 32.73 -15.94
CA ASP A 138 -8.84 34.14 -15.66
C ASP A 138 -7.57 34.99 -15.47
N MET A 139 -6.39 34.35 -15.46
CA MET A 139 -5.12 34.99 -15.18
C MET A 139 -4.18 34.93 -16.39
N GLU A 140 -3.56 36.06 -16.70
CA GLU A 140 -2.59 36.17 -17.79
C GLU A 140 -1.18 36.51 -17.29
N GLY A 141 -0.18 36.12 -18.08
CA GLY A 141 1.21 36.53 -17.92
C GLY A 141 1.92 35.95 -16.68
N THR A 142 2.79 36.76 -16.08
CA THR A 142 3.70 36.33 -15.01
C THR A 142 2.98 35.97 -13.70
N ARG A 143 1.80 36.55 -13.43
CA ARG A 143 1.02 36.26 -12.22
C ARG A 143 0.59 34.80 -12.15
N LEU A 144 0.11 34.27 -13.28
CA LEU A 144 -0.28 32.86 -13.40
C LEU A 144 0.90 31.94 -13.07
N LEU A 145 2.11 32.29 -13.52
CA LEU A 145 3.31 31.49 -13.26
C LEU A 145 3.65 31.44 -11.76
N TYR A 146 3.51 32.55 -11.02
CA TYR A 146 3.73 32.57 -9.57
C TYR A 146 2.69 31.74 -8.81
N VAL A 147 1.41 31.86 -9.16
CA VAL A 147 0.33 31.07 -8.54
C VAL A 147 0.55 29.59 -8.81
N GLN A 148 0.83 29.22 -10.05
CA GLN A 148 1.09 27.83 -10.43
C GLN A 148 2.36 27.29 -9.76
N ALA A 149 3.41 28.10 -9.61
CA ALA A 149 4.62 27.71 -8.91
C ALA A 149 4.39 27.47 -7.42
N ILE A 150 3.53 28.26 -6.75
CA ILE A 150 3.14 27.99 -5.36
C ILE A 150 2.35 26.69 -5.24
N LEU A 151 1.36 26.48 -6.12
CA LEU A 151 0.53 25.28 -6.07
C LEU A 151 1.37 24.04 -6.36
N LEU A 152 2.31 24.15 -7.31
CA LEU A 152 3.26 23.10 -7.64
C LEU A 152 4.21 22.80 -6.48
N ALA A 153 4.76 23.82 -5.82
CA ALA A 153 5.61 23.66 -4.65
C ALA A 153 4.84 22.99 -3.50
N SER A 154 3.60 23.39 -3.27
CA SER A 154 2.72 22.77 -2.27
C SER A 154 2.42 21.29 -2.58
N ALA A 155 2.10 20.99 -3.85
CA ALA A 155 1.89 19.61 -4.30
C ALA A 155 3.17 18.77 -4.19
N ALA A 156 4.34 19.34 -4.51
CA ALA A 156 5.63 18.68 -4.36
C ALA A 156 5.97 18.37 -2.90
N ILE A 157 5.61 19.25 -1.95
CA ILE A 157 5.73 18.97 -0.51
C ILE A 157 4.87 17.74 -0.17
N GLY A 158 3.57 17.76 -0.51
CA GLY A 158 2.65 16.64 -0.25
C GLY A 158 3.12 15.31 -0.85
N ALA A 159 3.56 15.33 -2.11
CA ALA A 159 4.05 14.15 -2.82
C ALA A 159 5.35 13.61 -2.22
N SER A 160 6.27 14.49 -1.82
CA SER A 160 7.50 14.11 -1.12
C SER A 160 7.18 13.44 0.21
N PHE A 161 6.22 13.99 0.98
CA PHE A 161 5.77 13.38 2.24
C PHE A 161 5.21 11.98 2.03
N ALA A 162 4.33 11.78 1.05
CA ALA A 162 3.75 10.47 0.76
C ALA A 162 4.81 9.43 0.35
N ALA A 163 5.74 9.82 -0.54
CA ALA A 163 6.84 8.97 -0.96
C ALA A 163 7.79 8.64 0.19
N LEU A 164 8.12 9.64 1.02
CA LEU A 164 9.01 9.52 2.17
C LEU A 164 8.42 8.62 3.26
N PHE A 165 7.16 8.81 3.65
CA PHE A 165 6.50 7.96 4.64
C PHE A 165 6.46 6.50 4.17
N LYS A 166 6.17 6.29 2.89
CA LYS A 166 6.16 4.94 2.31
C LYS A 166 7.57 4.33 2.30
N ALA A 167 8.57 5.04 1.80
CA ALA A 167 9.95 4.58 1.79
C ALA A 167 10.46 4.30 3.22
N ASN A 168 10.22 5.21 4.15
CA ASN A 168 10.61 5.06 5.56
C ASN A 168 9.96 3.82 6.18
N SER A 169 8.68 3.54 5.90
CA SER A 169 8.01 2.33 6.41
C SER A 169 8.66 1.04 5.93
N TYR A 170 9.19 1.00 4.70
CA TYR A 170 9.90 -0.17 4.19
C TYR A 170 11.32 -0.28 4.76
N VAL A 171 11.97 0.85 5.02
CA VAL A 171 13.30 0.89 5.64
C VAL A 171 13.23 0.46 7.11
N THR A 172 12.25 0.95 7.87
CA THR A 172 12.06 0.55 9.29
C THR A 172 11.67 -0.92 9.41
N ALA A 173 10.91 -1.45 8.44
CA ALA A 173 10.59 -2.87 8.36
C ALA A 173 11.73 -3.76 7.82
N GLY A 174 12.84 -3.19 7.34
CA GLY A 174 13.98 -3.94 6.79
C GLY A 174 13.74 -4.61 5.45
N VAL A 175 12.65 -4.28 4.75
CA VAL A 175 12.24 -4.86 3.46
C VAL A 175 12.48 -3.92 2.27
N TYR A 176 13.17 -2.79 2.50
CA TYR A 176 13.47 -1.79 1.46
C TYR A 176 14.33 -2.38 0.35
N ASP A 177 13.85 -2.31 -0.88
CA ASP A 177 14.53 -2.84 -2.04
C ASP A 177 14.91 -1.68 -3.00
N PRO A 178 16.22 -1.39 -3.18
CA PRO A 178 16.71 -0.29 -4.02
C PRO A 178 16.27 -0.39 -5.48
N LYS A 179 15.93 -1.59 -5.98
CA LYS A 179 15.50 -1.79 -7.37
C LYS A 179 14.22 -1.01 -7.69
N PHE A 180 13.39 -0.74 -6.67
CA PHE A 180 12.16 0.02 -6.82
C PHE A 180 12.33 1.53 -6.64
N GLU A 181 13.55 2.07 -6.61
CA GLU A 181 13.79 3.53 -6.51
C GLU A 181 12.98 4.33 -7.55
N SER A 182 12.94 3.86 -8.80
CA SER A 182 12.14 4.48 -9.87
C SER A 182 10.66 4.56 -9.51
N SER A 183 10.10 3.52 -8.89
CA SER A 183 8.68 3.49 -8.50
C SER A 183 8.32 4.56 -7.46
N TYR A 184 9.25 4.97 -6.60
CA TYR A 184 9.02 6.08 -5.67
C TYR A 184 9.01 7.44 -6.38
N TRP A 185 9.87 7.63 -7.39
CA TRP A 185 9.84 8.84 -8.23
C TRP A 185 8.58 8.91 -9.08
N VAL A 186 8.12 7.79 -9.63
CA VAL A 186 6.83 7.73 -10.34
C VAL A 186 5.70 8.16 -9.41
N ARG A 187 5.65 7.64 -8.17
CA ARG A 187 4.64 8.06 -7.18
C ARG A 187 4.74 9.55 -6.85
N PHE A 188 5.94 10.09 -6.73
CA PHE A 188 6.15 11.52 -6.51
C PHE A 188 5.57 12.35 -7.66
N VAL A 189 5.87 11.99 -8.92
CA VAL A 189 5.36 12.70 -10.11
C VAL A 189 3.84 12.61 -10.19
N VAL A 190 3.26 11.43 -9.94
CA VAL A 190 1.81 11.23 -9.93
C VAL A 190 1.15 12.07 -8.83
N GLY A 191 1.76 12.16 -7.64
CA GLY A 191 1.30 13.06 -6.57
C GLY A 191 1.30 14.52 -7.00
N LEU A 192 2.40 14.99 -7.59
CA LEU A 192 2.51 16.36 -8.09
C LEU A 192 1.41 16.69 -9.10
N ILE A 193 1.16 15.80 -10.07
CA ILE A 193 0.07 15.95 -11.06
C ILE A 193 -1.28 15.98 -10.33
N ALA A 194 -1.52 15.05 -9.42
CA ALA A 194 -2.77 14.96 -8.65
C ALA A 194 -3.06 16.24 -7.84
N GLY A 195 -2.05 16.85 -7.23
CA GLY A 195 -2.18 18.13 -6.52
C GLY A 195 -2.61 19.28 -7.43
N ILE A 196 -2.03 19.36 -8.64
CA ILE A 196 -2.43 20.37 -9.63
C ILE A 196 -3.84 20.12 -10.15
N ILE A 197 -4.18 18.87 -10.49
CA ILE A 197 -5.52 18.51 -10.96
C ILE A 197 -6.57 18.88 -9.91
N LEU A 198 -6.33 18.54 -8.64
CA LEU A 198 -7.28 18.79 -7.56
C LEU A 198 -7.56 20.29 -7.34
N THR A 199 -6.58 21.15 -7.63
CA THR A 199 -6.72 22.59 -7.42
C THR A 199 -7.23 23.35 -8.64
N GLN A 200 -6.93 22.88 -9.87
CA GLN A 200 -7.21 23.62 -11.10
C GLN A 200 -8.34 23.02 -11.94
N LEU A 201 -8.47 21.69 -11.98
CA LEU A 201 -9.39 21.02 -12.91
C LEU A 201 -10.69 20.59 -12.24
N ILE A 202 -10.65 20.30 -10.94
CA ILE A 202 -11.83 19.86 -10.20
C ILE A 202 -12.54 21.11 -9.65
N PRO A 203 -13.77 21.42 -10.09
CA PRO A 203 -14.53 22.54 -9.57
C PRO A 203 -14.99 22.22 -8.14
N VAL A 204 -14.18 22.60 -7.16
CA VAL A 204 -14.51 22.44 -5.75
C VAL A 204 -15.19 23.70 -5.24
N ASN A 205 -16.33 23.54 -4.55
CA ASN A 205 -16.99 24.66 -3.88
C ASN A 205 -16.15 25.07 -2.67
N LEU A 206 -15.30 26.09 -2.86
CA LEU A 206 -14.36 26.58 -1.85
C LEU A 206 -15.09 27.16 -0.63
N ASP A 207 -16.31 27.68 -0.77
CA ASP A 207 -17.12 28.20 0.33
C ASP A 207 -17.62 27.07 1.23
N ALA A 208 -18.15 26.00 0.64
CA ALA A 208 -18.61 24.83 1.38
C ALA A 208 -17.47 24.19 2.18
N VAL A 209 -16.28 24.09 1.59
CA VAL A 209 -15.11 23.53 2.26
C VAL A 209 -14.55 24.48 3.32
N ALA A 210 -14.53 25.80 3.06
CA ALA A 210 -14.13 26.79 4.07
C ALA A 210 -15.07 26.79 5.27
N ASN A 211 -16.38 26.66 5.06
CA ASN A 211 -17.39 26.56 6.12
C ASN A 211 -17.19 25.28 6.96
N ALA A 212 -16.96 24.14 6.31
CA ALA A 212 -16.64 22.89 6.99
C ALA A 212 -15.34 23.00 7.82
N ALA A 213 -14.28 23.58 7.24
CA ALA A 213 -13.00 23.78 7.92
C ALA A 213 -13.10 24.77 9.09
N SER A 214 -13.89 25.83 8.96
CA SER A 214 -14.12 26.82 10.02
C SER A 214 -14.86 26.23 11.23
N SER A 215 -15.75 25.26 10.99
CA SER A 215 -16.49 24.56 12.04
C SER A 215 -15.55 23.68 12.90
N GLU A 216 -14.53 23.09 12.28
CA GLU A 216 -13.50 22.31 12.96
C GLU A 216 -12.43 23.19 13.66
N THR A 217 -12.19 24.40 13.14
CA THR A 217 -11.13 25.33 13.64
C THR A 217 -11.65 26.40 14.60
N GLY A 218 -12.81 26.18 15.23
CA GLY A 218 -13.34 27.06 16.26
C GLY A 218 -13.90 28.39 15.74
N GLY A 219 -14.39 28.41 14.50
CA GLY A 219 -15.05 29.57 13.88
C GLY A 219 -14.11 30.58 13.24
N ALA A 220 -12.82 30.31 13.15
CA ALA A 220 -11.88 31.19 12.45
C ALA A 220 -12.13 31.13 10.92
N PRO A 221 -12.24 32.28 10.23
CA PRO A 221 -12.41 32.29 8.78
C PRO A 221 -11.14 31.77 8.11
N VAL A 222 -11.27 30.68 7.34
CA VAL A 222 -10.18 30.10 6.55
C VAL A 222 -10.14 30.79 5.19
N SER A 223 -8.98 31.33 4.79
CA SER A 223 -8.86 31.95 3.47
C SER A 223 -8.92 30.91 2.35
N HIS A 224 -9.62 31.22 1.26
CA HIS A 224 -9.68 30.34 0.09
C HIS A 224 -8.31 30.09 -0.54
N ALA A 225 -7.37 31.04 -0.42
CA ALA A 225 -5.99 30.86 -0.85
C ALA A 225 -5.28 29.77 -0.03
N ALA A 226 -5.41 29.80 1.30
CA ALA A 226 -4.87 28.76 2.17
C ALA A 226 -5.52 27.41 1.88
N LEU A 227 -6.82 27.40 1.59
CA LEU A 227 -7.53 26.19 1.21
C LEU A 227 -6.99 25.59 -0.10
N ARG A 228 -6.78 26.39 -1.15
CA ARG A 228 -6.18 25.91 -2.41
C ARG A 228 -4.75 25.38 -2.24
N ILE A 229 -3.93 26.06 -1.45
CA ILE A 229 -2.58 25.58 -1.12
C ILE A 229 -2.66 24.23 -0.39
N THR A 230 -3.58 24.11 0.57
CA THR A 230 -3.80 22.87 1.32
C THR A 230 -4.34 21.76 0.41
N MET A 231 -5.24 22.06 -0.52
CA MET A 231 -5.74 21.11 -1.51
C MET A 231 -4.61 20.61 -2.42
N ALA A 232 -3.73 21.49 -2.88
CA ALA A 232 -2.55 21.08 -3.65
C ALA A 232 -1.67 20.12 -2.83
N LEU A 233 -1.44 20.42 -1.55
CA LEU A 233 -0.69 19.55 -0.64
C LEU A 233 -1.38 18.19 -0.43
N VAL A 234 -2.70 18.18 -0.20
CA VAL A 234 -3.49 16.96 0.02
C VAL A 234 -3.54 16.11 -1.25
N GLY A 235 -3.72 16.72 -2.41
CA GLY A 235 -3.67 16.01 -3.70
C GLY A 235 -2.28 15.47 -4.00
N GLY A 236 -1.23 16.23 -3.65
CA GLY A 236 0.16 15.80 -3.63
C GLY A 236 0.39 14.54 -2.81
N PHE A 237 -0.13 14.55 -1.57
CA PHE A 237 0.01 13.45 -0.62
C PHE A 237 -0.84 12.22 -1.00
N SER A 238 -2.04 12.44 -1.53
CA SER A 238 -3.02 11.40 -1.80
C SER A 238 -3.44 11.34 -3.26
N ALA A 239 -2.48 10.96 -4.12
CA ALA A 239 -2.77 10.71 -5.53
C ALA A 239 -3.93 9.71 -5.75
N ASN A 240 -4.05 8.70 -4.88
CA ASN A 240 -5.13 7.72 -4.94
C ASN A 240 -6.51 8.35 -4.70
N LEU A 241 -6.61 9.36 -3.84
CA LEU A 241 -7.88 10.09 -3.64
C LEU A 241 -8.27 10.81 -4.92
N VAL A 242 -7.33 11.53 -5.54
CA VAL A 242 -7.59 12.26 -6.79
C VAL A 242 -7.97 11.29 -7.91
N TYR A 243 -7.28 10.15 -8.02
CA TYR A 243 -7.66 9.08 -8.93
C TYR A 243 -9.12 8.64 -8.71
N LYS A 244 -9.52 8.35 -7.47
CA LYS A 244 -10.91 7.94 -7.16
C LYS A 244 -11.94 9.02 -7.51
N ILE A 245 -11.61 10.29 -7.32
CA ILE A 245 -12.50 11.40 -7.70
C ILE A 245 -12.66 11.44 -9.21
N LEU A 246 -11.56 11.35 -9.97
CA LEU A 246 -11.59 11.34 -11.43
C LEU A 246 -12.37 10.13 -11.96
N ASP A 247 -12.09 8.95 -11.41
CA ASP A 247 -12.80 7.70 -11.74
C ASP A 247 -14.31 7.85 -11.52
N ARG A 248 -14.70 8.45 -10.39
CA ARG A 248 -16.12 8.72 -10.08
C ARG A 248 -16.76 9.74 -11.03
N ILE A 249 -16.02 10.77 -11.44
CA ILE A 249 -16.49 11.72 -12.46
C ILE A 249 -16.69 10.99 -13.79
N VAL A 250 -15.74 10.14 -14.19
CA VAL A 250 -15.83 9.33 -15.41
C VAL A 250 -17.04 8.39 -15.35
N GLU A 251 -17.25 7.66 -14.26
CA GLU A 251 -18.44 6.81 -14.04
C GLU A 251 -19.74 7.62 -14.15
N THR A 252 -19.75 8.82 -13.58
CA THR A 252 -20.93 9.70 -13.61
C THR A 252 -21.22 10.18 -15.04
N VAL A 253 -20.19 10.63 -15.77
CA VAL A 253 -20.31 11.01 -17.19
C VAL A 253 -20.73 9.80 -18.03
N GLN A 254 -20.16 8.63 -17.76
CA GLN A 254 -20.55 7.37 -18.39
C GLN A 254 -22.03 7.06 -18.13
N SER A 255 -22.54 7.31 -16.92
CA SER A 255 -23.98 7.11 -16.62
C SER A 255 -24.90 8.08 -17.36
N PHE A 256 -24.42 9.26 -17.75
CA PHE A 256 -25.17 10.20 -18.58
C PHE A 256 -25.15 9.79 -20.06
N ILE A 257 -24.03 9.25 -20.55
CA ILE A 257 -23.84 8.84 -21.95
C ILE A 257 -24.46 7.46 -22.22
N SER A 258 -24.29 6.55 -21.28
CA SER A 258 -24.82 5.20 -21.25
C SER A 258 -25.61 5.06 -19.95
N PRO A 259 -26.84 5.61 -19.89
CA PRO A 259 -27.71 5.34 -18.77
C PRO A 259 -27.77 3.83 -18.61
N ASN A 260 -27.42 3.35 -17.41
CA ASN A 260 -27.66 1.96 -17.03
C ASN A 260 -29.14 1.73 -17.34
N ILE A 261 -29.42 1.00 -18.42
CA ILE A 261 -30.77 0.55 -18.73
C ILE A 261 -31.14 -0.22 -17.46
N PRO A 262 -32.14 0.25 -16.68
CA PRO A 262 -32.51 -0.46 -15.47
C PRO A 262 -32.75 -1.91 -15.87
N GLU A 263 -32.22 -2.85 -15.08
CA GLU A 263 -32.53 -4.28 -15.23
C GLU A 263 -34.01 -4.38 -15.61
N ASP A 264 -34.28 -4.94 -16.79
CA ASP A 264 -35.63 -5.09 -17.33
C ASP A 264 -36.56 -5.51 -16.18
N PRO A 265 -37.72 -4.87 -15.95
CA PRO A 265 -38.65 -5.29 -14.91
C PRO A 265 -38.90 -6.81 -14.90
N GLN A 266 -38.71 -7.49 -16.03
CA GLN A 266 -38.68 -8.95 -16.15
C GLN A 266 -37.50 -9.61 -15.43
N THR A 267 -36.26 -9.13 -15.56
CA THR A 267 -35.09 -9.70 -14.87
C THR A 267 -35.16 -9.48 -13.37
N LEU A 268 -35.68 -8.33 -12.93
CA LEU A 268 -35.87 -8.04 -11.50
C LEU A 268 -36.95 -8.94 -10.88
N LYS A 269 -38.08 -9.15 -11.59
CA LYS A 269 -39.11 -10.13 -11.21
C LYS A 269 -38.57 -11.54 -11.17
N GLN A 270 -37.80 -11.93 -12.19
CA GLN A 270 -37.19 -13.26 -12.27
C GLN A 270 -36.19 -13.49 -11.12
N ASN A 271 -35.38 -12.49 -10.77
CA ASN A 271 -34.47 -12.56 -9.63
C ASN A 271 -35.22 -12.66 -8.29
N LEU A 272 -36.30 -11.89 -8.11
CA LEU A 272 -37.16 -11.98 -6.93
C LEU A 272 -37.83 -13.36 -6.82
N GLU A 273 -38.42 -13.87 -7.91
CA GLU A 273 -39.02 -15.21 -7.95
C GLU A 273 -37.99 -16.31 -7.66
N ASN A 274 -36.79 -16.19 -8.21
CA ASN A 274 -35.70 -17.11 -7.92
C ASN A 274 -35.27 -17.05 -6.45
N HIS A 275 -35.25 -15.86 -5.84
CA HIS A 275 -34.97 -15.68 -4.42
C HIS A 275 -36.04 -16.32 -3.53
N PHE A 276 -37.34 -16.13 -3.85
CA PHE A 276 -38.44 -16.76 -3.12
C PHE A 276 -38.41 -18.28 -3.26
N ARG A 277 -38.22 -18.79 -4.48
CA ARG A 277 -38.12 -20.23 -4.74
C ARG A 277 -36.93 -20.87 -4.02
N LYS A 278 -35.80 -20.16 -3.95
CA LYS A 278 -34.62 -20.64 -3.22
C LYS A 278 -34.90 -20.75 -1.72
N GLN A 279 -35.60 -19.78 -1.13
CA GLN A 279 -35.99 -19.84 0.29
C GLN A 279 -36.93 -21.01 0.58
N GLU A 280 -37.90 -21.29 -0.30
CA GLU A 280 -38.77 -22.46 -0.15
C GLU A 280 -37.99 -23.77 -0.22
N LEU A 281 -37.06 -23.88 -1.17
CA LEU A 281 -36.19 -25.06 -1.31
C LEU A 281 -35.28 -25.25 -0.10
N ASP A 282 -34.72 -24.18 0.46
CA ASP A 282 -33.89 -24.23 1.66
C ASP A 282 -34.71 -24.70 2.87
N GLN A 283 -35.97 -24.26 3.01
CA GLN A 283 -36.88 -24.72 4.07
C GLN A 283 -37.21 -26.21 3.95
N ILE A 284 -37.60 -26.67 2.75
CA ILE A 284 -37.90 -28.09 2.50
C ILE A 284 -36.67 -28.95 2.78
N THR A 285 -35.48 -28.48 2.41
CA THR A 285 -34.23 -29.18 2.67
C THR A 285 -33.96 -29.32 4.17
N LEU A 286 -34.19 -28.25 4.94
CA LEU A 286 -34.03 -28.24 6.39
C LEU A 286 -35.03 -29.21 7.07
N TRP A 287 -36.28 -29.24 6.58
CA TRP A 287 -37.28 -30.18 7.05
C TRP A 287 -36.94 -31.64 6.74
N SER A 288 -36.42 -31.88 5.54
CA SER A 288 -35.99 -33.22 5.10
C SER A 288 -34.82 -33.73 5.96
N GLN A 289 -33.85 -32.86 6.27
CA GLN A 289 -32.71 -33.23 7.11
C GLN A 289 -33.13 -33.65 8.53
N GLY A 290 -34.08 -32.96 9.16
CA GLY A 290 -34.57 -33.34 10.49
C GLY A 290 -35.34 -34.67 10.48
N ILE A 291 -36.12 -34.94 9.44
CA ILE A 291 -36.79 -36.25 9.27
C ILE A 291 -35.76 -37.36 9.07
N VAL A 292 -34.74 -37.16 8.23
CA VAL A 292 -33.65 -38.12 8.02
C VAL A 292 -32.85 -38.34 9.32
N ALA A 293 -32.63 -37.30 10.12
CA ALA A 293 -31.98 -37.42 11.42
C ALA A 293 -32.79 -38.28 12.39
N ILE A 294 -34.11 -38.12 12.43
CA ILE A 294 -35.01 -38.98 13.24
C ILE A 294 -34.99 -40.43 12.74
N GLN A 295 -35.05 -40.65 11.42
CA GLN A 295 -34.96 -41.99 10.82
C GLN A 295 -33.62 -42.68 11.15
N SER A 296 -32.51 -41.95 11.09
CA SER A 296 -31.18 -42.50 11.42
C SER A 296 -31.08 -42.94 12.89
N LYS A 297 -31.65 -42.16 13.82
CA LYS A 297 -31.71 -42.51 15.24
C LYS A 297 -32.63 -43.71 15.52
N LEU A 298 -33.73 -43.85 14.78
CA LEU A 298 -34.60 -45.03 14.83
C LEU A 298 -33.90 -46.31 14.34
N ALA A 299 -33.05 -46.20 13.32
CA ALA A 299 -32.28 -47.34 12.80
C ALA A 299 -31.20 -47.84 13.79
N LEU A 300 -30.70 -46.96 14.67
CA LEU A 300 -29.67 -47.29 15.66
C LEU A 300 -30.23 -47.90 16.96
N GLU A 301 -31.51 -47.68 17.30
CA GLU A 301 -32.16 -48.22 18.51
C GLU A 301 -33.50 -48.92 18.17
N PRO A 302 -33.48 -50.20 17.75
CA PRO A 302 -34.66 -50.91 17.23
C PRO A 302 -35.74 -51.27 18.28
N ASN A 303 -35.49 -51.03 19.58
CA ASN A 303 -36.41 -51.33 20.70
C ASN A 303 -36.93 -50.07 21.42
N MET A 304 -36.96 -48.92 20.73
CA MET A 304 -37.44 -47.67 21.32
C MET A 304 -38.97 -47.70 21.52
N PRO A 305 -39.49 -47.37 22.73
CA PRO A 305 -40.92 -47.35 22.98
C PRO A 305 -41.63 -46.26 22.15
N VAL A 306 -42.80 -46.59 21.60
CA VAL A 306 -43.59 -45.75 20.68
C VAL A 306 -43.86 -44.34 21.25
N SER A 307 -43.98 -44.21 22.57
CA SER A 307 -44.17 -42.93 23.26
C SER A 307 -42.99 -41.98 23.09
N LYS A 308 -41.75 -42.48 23.05
CA LYS A 308 -40.54 -41.67 22.91
C LYS A 308 -40.34 -41.21 21.46
N ILE A 309 -40.76 -42.03 20.50
CA ILE A 309 -40.79 -41.69 19.08
C ILE A 309 -41.83 -40.58 18.82
N GLN A 310 -43.04 -40.72 19.40
CA GLN A 310 -44.08 -39.70 19.33
C GLN A 310 -43.64 -38.38 19.96
N GLN A 311 -42.90 -38.43 21.07
CA GLN A 311 -42.38 -37.24 21.73
C GLN A 311 -41.31 -36.53 20.88
N MET A 312 -40.36 -37.24 20.28
CA MET A 312 -39.36 -36.63 19.40
C MET A 312 -39.97 -36.04 18.12
N LEU A 313 -41.00 -36.69 17.56
CA LEU A 313 -41.72 -36.17 16.40
C LEU A 313 -42.52 -34.90 16.76
N ALA A 314 -43.12 -34.90 17.96
CA ALA A 314 -43.86 -33.75 18.48
C ALA A 314 -42.92 -32.57 18.80
N ASP A 315 -41.74 -32.83 19.37
CA ASP A 315 -40.73 -31.80 19.64
C ASP A 315 -40.20 -31.18 18.34
N TYR A 316 -39.95 -32.01 17.32
CA TYR A 316 -39.53 -31.52 16.00
C TYR A 316 -40.65 -30.73 15.29
N LEU A 317 -41.90 -31.19 15.34
CA LEU A 317 -43.05 -30.45 14.81
C LEU A 317 -43.22 -29.09 15.50
N LYS A 318 -42.99 -29.03 16.81
CA LYS A 318 -43.05 -27.79 17.57
C LYS A 318 -41.93 -26.83 17.22
N GLU A 319 -40.72 -27.33 16.98
CA GLU A 319 -39.57 -26.53 16.53
C GLU A 319 -39.79 -25.97 15.12
N VAL A 320 -40.35 -26.78 14.21
CA VAL A 320 -40.72 -26.34 12.85
C VAL A 320 -41.84 -25.29 12.87
N MET A 321 -42.86 -25.47 13.72
CA MET A 321 -43.95 -24.49 13.86
C MET A 321 -43.47 -23.16 14.44
N ASN A 322 -42.63 -23.19 15.47
CA ASN A 322 -42.09 -21.96 16.07
C ASN A 322 -41.18 -21.19 15.09
N ALA A 323 -40.41 -21.89 14.26
CA ALA A 323 -39.60 -21.26 13.22
C ALA A 323 -40.41 -20.59 12.10
N HIS A 324 -41.70 -20.91 11.97
CA HIS A 324 -42.61 -20.30 11.00
C HIS A 324 -43.32 -19.04 11.55
N GLU A 325 -43.46 -18.89 12.88
CA GLU A 325 -44.13 -17.75 13.52
C GLU A 325 -43.22 -16.53 13.78
N GLU A 326 -41.89 -16.67 13.72
CA GLU A 326 -40.92 -15.57 13.93
C GLU A 326 -40.60 -14.72 12.67
N LYS A 327 -41.35 -14.85 11.59
CA LYS A 327 -41.22 -14.03 10.37
C LYS A 327 -42.53 -13.33 10.00
#